data_AF-A0A942BRT7-F1
#
_entry.id   AF-A0A942BRT7-F1
#
_cell.length_a   1.000
_cell.length_b   1.000
_cell.length_c   1.000
_cell.angle_alpha   90.00
_cell.angle_beta   90.00
_cell.angle_gamma   90.00
#
_symmetry.space_group_name_H-M   'P 1'
#
loop_
_entity.id
_entity.type
_entity.pdbx_description
1 polymer ?
#
loop_
_entity_poly.entity_id
_entity_poly.type
_entity_poly.pdbx_seq_one_letter_code
_entity_poly.pdbx_strand_id
1 'polypeptide(L)'
;GVCHAEVAFVGRSNVGKSSLLNALANHRQLARVSKTPGRTRLINVFQTGPDRWVVDLPGYGFATGPASEKAKWEEMIGGYLTGRPSLRMVFVLVDAEVGPTKLDLQTIGWLQSEDLPVRVVATKSDKVKPSRALAQRRDVAKALNLLPEDIAWVSSDKGLGIQDLRREVAGLLEL
;
A
#
# COMPACT_ATOMS: atom_id res chain seq x y z
N GLY A 1 -9.94 7.00 -19.37
CA GLY A 1 -8.86 7.60 -20.17
C GLY A 1 -7.79 6.56 -20.38
N VAL A 2 -6.81 6.85 -21.24
CA VAL A 2 -5.59 6.05 -21.34
C VAL A 2 -4.82 6.19 -20.02
N CYS A 3 -4.25 5.10 -19.50
CA CYS A 3 -3.36 5.14 -18.35
C CYS A 3 -2.00 4.61 -18.81
N HIS A 4 -0.95 5.40 -18.62
CA HIS A 4 0.41 5.04 -19.04
C HIS A 4 1.23 4.46 -17.89
N ALA A 5 0.95 4.89 -16.65
CA ALA A 5 1.51 4.27 -15.46
C ALA A 5 0.58 4.49 -14.26
N GLU A 6 0.38 3.44 -13.47
CA GLU A 6 -0.31 3.52 -12.20
C GLU A 6 0.40 2.72 -11.11
N VAL A 7 0.22 3.14 -9.86
CA VAL A 7 0.61 2.37 -8.68
C VAL A 7 -0.59 2.18 -7.79
N ALA A 8 -0.69 1.01 -7.15
CA ALA A 8 -1.81 0.68 -6.27
C ALA A 8 -1.36 0.58 -4.81
N PHE A 9 -2.20 1.02 -3.88
CA PHE A 9 -1.98 0.91 -2.45
C PHE A 9 -3.06 0.04 -1.83
N VAL A 10 -2.66 -0.98 -1.08
CA VAL A 10 -3.57 -1.89 -0.38
C VAL A 10 -3.03 -2.21 1.01
N GLY A 11 -3.92 -2.55 1.93
CA GLY A 11 -3.55 -2.94 3.28
C GLY A 11 -4.78 -3.19 4.14
N ARG A 12 -4.61 -3.88 5.27
CA ARG A 12 -5.72 -4.14 6.21
C ARG A 12 -6.34 -2.84 6.75
N SER A 13 -7.56 -2.96 7.30
CA SER A 13 -8.19 -1.84 7.99
C SER A 13 -7.31 -1.31 9.11
N ASN A 14 -7.29 0.01 9.29
CA ASN A 14 -6.49 0.73 10.29
C ASN A 14 -4.97 0.53 10.21
N VAL A 15 -4.42 0.05 9.09
CA VAL A 15 -2.96 -0.03 8.88
C VAL A 15 -2.33 1.35 8.62
N GLY A 16 -3.11 2.37 8.26
CA GLY A 16 -2.61 3.73 8.02
C GLY A 16 -2.55 4.13 6.53
N LYS A 17 -3.18 3.39 5.62
CA LYS A 17 -3.22 3.69 4.18
C LYS A 17 -3.66 5.11 3.83
N SER A 18 -4.79 5.56 4.37
CA SER A 18 -5.28 6.92 4.11
C SER A 18 -4.32 8.00 4.66
N SER A 19 -3.73 7.80 5.83
CA SER A 19 -2.73 8.70 6.39
C SER A 19 -1.45 8.74 5.54
N LEU A 20 -1.02 7.60 5.01
CA LEU A 20 0.12 7.51 4.09
C LEU A 20 -0.13 8.25 2.78
N LEU A 21 -1.27 7.99 2.13
CA LEU A 21 -1.64 8.65 0.88
C LEU A 21 -1.71 10.18 1.04
N ASN A 22 -2.29 10.65 2.14
CA ASN A 22 -2.32 12.09 2.45
C ASN A 22 -0.90 12.65 2.69
N ALA A 23 -0.04 11.92 3.39
CA ALA A 23 1.34 12.35 3.61
C ALA A 23 2.15 12.41 2.30
N LEU A 24 1.91 11.49 1.37
CA LEU A 24 2.51 11.50 0.04
C LEU A 24 2.03 12.73 -0.77
N ALA A 25 0.75 13.10 -0.66
CA ALA A 25 0.16 14.24 -1.37
C ALA A 25 0.66 15.63 -0.91
N ASN A 26 0.96 15.81 0.38
CA ASN A 26 1.07 17.11 1.05
C ASN A 26 2.32 17.99 0.77
N HIS A 27 3.22 17.63 -0.15
CA HIS A 27 4.43 18.46 -0.42
C HIS A 27 4.64 18.89 -1.87
N ARG A 28 3.96 18.26 -2.85
CA ARG A 28 3.81 18.70 -4.26
C ARG A 28 3.00 17.62 -5.01
N GLN A 29 1.91 18.07 -5.63
CA GLN A 29 1.21 17.48 -6.80
C GLN A 29 0.74 16.00 -6.82
N LEU A 30 0.82 15.19 -5.76
CA LEU A 30 0.38 13.78 -5.87
C LEU A 30 -1.13 13.51 -5.69
N ALA A 31 -1.93 14.38 -5.07
CA ALA A 31 -3.38 14.14 -5.06
C ALA A 31 -4.18 15.42 -4.74
N ARG A 32 -5.13 15.76 -5.62
CA ARG A 32 -6.34 16.50 -5.19
C ARG A 32 -7.21 15.48 -4.44
N VAL A 33 -7.00 15.38 -3.13
CA VAL A 33 -7.68 14.39 -2.28
C VAL A 33 -9.19 14.67 -2.24
N SER A 34 -9.99 13.75 -2.79
CA SER A 34 -11.43 13.66 -2.51
C SER A 34 -11.62 13.27 -1.05
N LYS A 35 -12.12 14.21 -0.25
CA LYS A 35 -12.37 14.06 1.19
C LYS A 35 -13.69 13.32 1.43
N THR A 36 -13.69 11.99 1.46
CA THR A 36 -14.81 11.25 2.09
C THR A 36 -14.28 10.08 2.90
N PRO A 37 -14.28 10.15 4.25
CA PRO A 37 -13.86 9.05 5.12
C PRO A 37 -14.94 7.97 5.26
N GLY A 38 -14.49 6.72 5.35
CA GLY A 38 -15.28 5.60 5.86
C GLY A 38 -16.04 4.83 4.78
N ARG A 39 -15.79 3.51 4.72
CA ARG A 39 -16.42 2.51 3.84
C ARG A 39 -15.88 2.44 2.40
N THR A 40 -14.56 2.43 2.22
CA THR A 40 -13.94 2.13 0.93
C THR A 40 -14.28 0.70 0.51
N ARG A 41 -15.42 0.54 -0.17
CA ARG A 41 -15.81 -0.63 -0.99
C ARG A 41 -15.45 -0.41 -2.46
N LEU A 42 -15.03 0.80 -2.80
CA LEU A 42 -14.74 1.25 -4.15
C LEU A 42 -13.22 1.41 -4.32
N ILE A 43 -12.76 1.19 -5.55
CA ILE A 43 -11.40 1.55 -5.97
C ILE A 43 -11.37 3.07 -6.18
N ASN A 44 -10.55 3.78 -5.43
CA ASN A 44 -10.39 5.22 -5.60
C ASN A 44 -9.16 5.49 -6.47
N VAL A 45 -9.31 6.33 -7.50
CA VAL A 45 -8.22 6.68 -8.43
C VAL A 45 -7.91 8.16 -8.29
N PHE A 46 -6.64 8.48 -8.02
CA PHE A 46 -6.14 9.85 -7.92
C PHE A 46 -5.22 10.13 -9.10
N GLN A 47 -5.57 11.14 -9.89
CA GLN A 47 -4.72 11.60 -10.98
C GLN A 47 -3.59 12.47 -10.45
N THR A 48 -2.36 12.12 -10.83
CA THR A 48 -1.10 12.74 -10.34
C THR A 48 -0.34 13.47 -11.44
N GLY A 49 -0.74 13.24 -12.69
CA GLY A 49 -0.29 13.89 -13.91
C GLY A 49 -1.15 13.42 -15.09
N PRO A 50 -0.87 13.86 -16.32
CA PRO A 50 -1.51 13.32 -17.52
C PRO A 50 -1.34 11.80 -17.58
N ASP A 51 -2.44 11.05 -17.53
CA ASP A 51 -2.47 9.59 -17.62
C ASP A 51 -1.58 8.85 -16.59
N ARG A 52 -1.32 9.47 -15.43
CA ARG A 52 -0.56 8.91 -14.30
C ARG A 52 -1.40 8.82 -13.03
N TRP A 53 -1.59 7.62 -12.49
CA TRP A 53 -2.57 7.39 -11.42
C TRP A 53 -1.96 6.77 -10.16
N VAL A 54 -2.43 7.25 -9.00
CA VAL A 54 -2.29 6.55 -7.72
C VAL A 54 -3.64 5.95 -7.38
N VAL A 55 -3.67 4.65 -7.14
CA VAL A 55 -4.91 3.92 -6.88
C VAL A 55 -4.95 3.45 -5.43
N ASP A 56 -6.00 3.83 -4.72
CA ASP A 56 -6.28 3.41 -3.36
C ASP A 56 -7.29 2.27 -3.38
N LEU A 57 -6.79 1.07 -3.14
CA LEU A 57 -7.61 -0.14 -3.11
C LEU A 57 -8.31 -0.26 -1.75
N PRO A 58 -9.54 -0.80 -1.72
CA PRO A 58 -10.20 -1.18 -0.48
C PRO A 58 -9.32 -2.16 0.33
N GLY A 59 -9.41 -2.15 1.65
CA GLY A 59 -8.58 -3.02 2.48
C GLY A 59 -9.11 -4.45 2.58
N TYR A 60 -8.24 -5.47 2.44
CA TYR A 60 -8.60 -6.89 2.50
C TYR A 60 -9.15 -7.35 3.87
N GLY A 61 -8.91 -6.59 4.93
CA GLY A 61 -9.44 -6.86 6.27
C GLY A 61 -10.90 -6.45 6.50
N PHE A 62 -11.52 -5.74 5.54
CA PHE A 62 -12.97 -5.46 5.58
C PHE A 62 -13.82 -6.69 5.21
N ALA A 63 -13.19 -7.76 4.74
CA ALA A 63 -13.82 -9.04 4.42
C ALA A 63 -14.13 -9.91 5.65
N THR A 64 -14.40 -9.30 6.82
CA THR A 64 -15.06 -9.98 7.95
C THR A 64 -16.57 -10.15 7.73
N GLY A 65 -17.09 -9.69 6.58
CA GLY A 65 -18.45 -9.98 6.12
C GLY A 65 -18.63 -11.42 5.61
N PRO A 66 -19.81 -11.76 5.07
CA PRO A 66 -20.10 -13.08 4.52
C PRO A 66 -19.05 -13.52 3.48
N ALA A 67 -18.83 -14.83 3.35
CA ALA A 67 -17.87 -15.40 2.39
C ALA A 67 -18.07 -14.88 0.95
N SER A 68 -19.31 -14.56 0.57
CA SER A 68 -19.66 -13.97 -0.72
C SER A 68 -19.16 -12.53 -0.91
N GLU A 69 -19.09 -11.71 0.16
CA GLU A 69 -18.51 -10.37 0.10
C GLU A 69 -16.98 -10.42 -0.02
N LYS A 70 -16.35 -11.40 0.64
CA LYS A 70 -14.92 -11.67 0.50
C LYS A 70 -14.57 -12.08 -0.92
N ALA A 71 -15.30 -13.05 -1.49
CA ALA A 71 -15.09 -13.51 -2.87
C ALA A 71 -15.28 -12.38 -3.89
N LYS A 72 -16.31 -11.53 -3.74
CA LYS A 72 -16.51 -10.36 -4.62
C LYS A 72 -15.39 -9.33 -4.52
N TRP A 73 -14.86 -9.11 -3.32
CA TRP A 73 -13.71 -8.23 -3.14
C TRP A 73 -12.48 -8.80 -3.83
N GLU A 74 -12.21 -10.10 -3.62
CA GLU A 74 -11.09 -10.82 -4.25
C GLU A 74 -11.20 -10.82 -5.77
N GLU A 75 -12.39 -11.08 -6.33
CA GLU A 75 -12.65 -11.05 -7.77
C GLU A 75 -12.47 -9.65 -8.36
N MET A 76 -13.03 -8.62 -7.73
CA MET A 76 -12.93 -7.24 -8.20
C MET A 76 -11.48 -6.73 -8.17
N ILE A 77 -10.78 -6.97 -7.06
CA ILE A 77 -9.39 -6.51 -6.88
C ILE A 77 -8.44 -7.36 -7.70
N GLY A 78 -8.67 -8.67 -7.77
CA GLY A 78 -7.98 -9.60 -8.67
C GLY A 78 -8.06 -9.14 -10.11
N GLY A 79 -9.27 -8.97 -10.64
CA GLY A 79 -9.47 -8.54 -12.03
C GLY A 79 -8.89 -7.14 -12.32
N TYR A 80 -8.92 -6.22 -11.34
CA TYR A 80 -8.24 -4.94 -11.49
C TYR A 80 -6.72 -5.09 -11.54
N LEU A 81 -6.12 -5.87 -10.64
CA LEU A 81 -4.66 -5.97 -10.53
C LEU A 81 -4.03 -6.76 -11.67
N THR A 82 -4.65 -7.86 -12.12
CA THR A 82 -4.11 -8.72 -13.18
C THR A 82 -4.42 -8.21 -14.59
N GLY A 83 -5.46 -7.37 -14.74
CA GLY A 83 -5.91 -6.86 -16.03
C GLY A 83 -5.25 -5.55 -16.48
N ARG A 84 -4.20 -5.07 -15.82
CA ARG A 84 -3.66 -3.70 -16.01
C ARG A 84 -2.20 -3.68 -16.44
N PRO A 85 -1.93 -3.57 -17.76
CA PRO A 85 -0.57 -3.38 -18.26
C PRO A 85 0.10 -2.08 -17.77
N SER A 86 -0.69 -1.09 -17.34
CA SER A 86 -0.22 0.17 -16.77
C SER A 86 0.28 0.05 -15.33
N LEU A 87 -0.06 -1.03 -14.60
CA LEU A 87 0.27 -1.19 -13.20
C LEU A 87 1.77 -1.45 -13.03
N ARG A 88 2.47 -0.53 -12.37
CA ARG A 88 3.92 -0.59 -12.17
C ARG A 88 4.32 -1.18 -10.83
N MET A 89 3.47 -1.03 -9.81
CA MET A 89 3.76 -1.53 -8.45
C MET A 89 2.50 -1.61 -7.60
N VAL A 90 2.40 -2.66 -6.79
CA VAL A 90 1.44 -2.77 -5.69
C VAL A 90 2.15 -2.56 -4.36
N PHE A 91 1.85 -1.43 -3.70
CA PHE A 91 2.31 -1.12 -2.36
C PHE A 91 1.41 -1.79 -1.32
N VAL A 92 1.94 -2.81 -0.62
CA VAL A 92 1.23 -3.54 0.43
C VAL A 92 1.66 -3.02 1.79
N LEU A 93 0.69 -2.48 2.54
CA LEU A 93 0.95 -1.86 3.83
C LEU A 93 0.83 -2.88 4.97
N VAL A 94 1.85 -2.90 5.82
CA VAL A 94 1.89 -3.62 7.09
C VAL A 94 2.15 -2.64 8.23
N ASP A 95 1.70 -2.97 9.44
CA ASP A 95 1.93 -2.12 10.62
C ASP A 95 3.29 -2.48 11.23
N ALA A 96 4.20 -1.51 11.34
CA ALA A 96 5.56 -1.73 11.80
C ALA A 96 5.64 -2.25 13.25
N GLU A 97 4.70 -1.83 14.12
CA GLU A 97 4.67 -2.22 15.52
C GLU A 97 4.11 -3.63 15.70
N VAL A 98 3.01 -3.93 15.00
CA VAL A 98 2.34 -5.24 15.08
C VAL A 98 3.08 -6.31 14.29
N GLY A 99 3.71 -5.92 13.18
CA GLY A 99 4.23 -6.84 12.17
C GLY A 99 3.14 -7.35 11.21
N PRO A 100 3.54 -8.18 10.21
CA PRO A 100 2.61 -8.73 9.24
C PRO A 100 1.71 -9.78 9.88
N THR A 101 0.42 -9.65 9.62
CA THR A 101 -0.62 -10.62 10.01
C THR A 101 -0.71 -11.75 8.99
N LYS A 102 -1.42 -12.83 9.35
CA LYS A 102 -1.72 -13.93 8.40
C LYS A 102 -2.37 -13.42 7.11
N LEU A 103 -3.24 -12.43 7.21
CA LEU A 103 -3.93 -11.88 6.05
C LEU A 103 -2.97 -11.07 5.15
N ASP A 104 -2.03 -10.33 5.75
CA ASP A 104 -0.99 -9.62 4.99
C ASP A 104 -0.12 -10.62 4.22
N LEU A 105 0.30 -11.72 4.86
CA LEU A 105 1.08 -12.79 4.23
C LEU A 105 0.33 -13.47 3.08
N GLN A 106 -0.96 -13.75 3.26
CA GLN A 106 -1.81 -14.32 2.21
C GLN A 106 -1.93 -13.40 1.01
N THR A 107 -2.16 -12.10 1.24
CA THR A 107 -2.26 -11.12 0.15
C THR A 107 -0.94 -10.97 -0.60
N ILE A 108 0.18 -10.87 0.11
CA ILE A 108 1.50 -10.76 -0.53
C ILE A 108 1.81 -12.02 -1.35
N GLY A 109 1.58 -13.20 -0.79
CA GLY A 109 1.80 -14.47 -1.48
C GLY A 109 0.93 -14.62 -2.73
N TRP A 110 -0.35 -14.22 -2.66
CA TRP A 110 -1.23 -14.22 -3.83
C TRP A 110 -0.74 -13.25 -4.92
N LEU A 111 -0.41 -12.01 -4.56
CA LEU A 111 0.13 -11.03 -5.52
C LEU A 111 1.39 -11.55 -6.23
N GLN A 112 2.29 -12.18 -5.47
CA GLN A 112 3.50 -12.80 -6.02
C GLN A 112 3.19 -13.98 -6.94
N SER A 113 2.18 -14.80 -6.62
CA SER A 113 1.77 -15.92 -7.47
C SER A 113 1.13 -15.50 -8.80
N GLU A 114 0.62 -14.27 -8.87
CA GLU A 114 0.09 -13.64 -10.09
C GLU A 114 1.18 -12.83 -10.84
N ASP A 115 2.46 -13.01 -10.47
CA ASP A 115 3.61 -12.29 -11.02
C ASP A 115 3.49 -10.75 -10.94
N LEU A 116 2.73 -10.24 -9.95
CA LEU A 116 2.56 -8.80 -9.76
C LEU A 116 3.76 -8.19 -9.04
N PRO A 117 4.24 -7.01 -9.45
CA PRO A 117 5.30 -6.30 -8.74
C PRO A 117 4.79 -5.80 -7.38
N VAL A 118 5.43 -6.23 -6.30
CA VAL A 118 5.03 -5.92 -4.92
C VAL A 118 6.12 -5.15 -4.19
N ARG A 119 5.71 -4.11 -3.46
CA ARG A 119 6.56 -3.36 -2.54
C ARG A 119 5.91 -3.28 -1.16
N VAL A 120 6.60 -3.75 -0.12
CA VAL A 120 6.08 -3.68 1.25
C VAL A 120 6.40 -2.34 1.89
N VAL A 121 5.40 -1.74 2.53
CA VAL A 121 5.52 -0.51 3.32
C VAL A 121 5.11 -0.76 4.77
N ALA A 122 6.07 -0.71 5.68
CA ALA A 122 5.85 -0.79 7.13
C ALA A 122 5.48 0.60 7.68
N THR A 123 4.20 0.83 7.90
CA THR A 123 3.64 2.10 8.42
C THR A 123 3.75 2.21 9.94
N LYS A 124 3.50 3.41 10.48
CA LYS A 124 3.52 3.70 11.93
C LYS A 124 4.86 3.34 12.59
N SER A 125 5.96 3.48 11.85
CA SER A 125 7.30 3.13 12.36
C SER A 125 7.69 3.93 13.62
N ASP A 126 7.03 5.07 13.88
CA ASP A 126 7.19 5.88 15.09
C ASP A 126 6.67 5.20 16.37
N LYS A 127 5.81 4.19 16.24
CA LYS A 127 5.29 3.44 17.39
C LYS A 127 6.26 2.36 17.89
N VAL A 128 7.21 1.96 17.04
CA VAL A 128 8.26 1.02 17.45
C VAL A 128 9.23 1.73 18.38
N LYS A 129 9.44 1.19 19.59
CA LYS A 129 10.41 1.73 20.55
C LYS A 129 11.81 1.81 19.90
N PRO A 130 12.55 2.92 20.03
CA PRO A 130 13.87 3.07 19.39
C PRO A 130 14.85 1.93 19.70
N SER A 131 14.87 1.46 20.96
CA SER A 131 15.71 0.33 21.39
C SER A 131 15.37 -1.01 20.72
N ARG A 132 14.15 -1.15 20.18
CA ARG A 132 13.67 -2.35 19.48
C ARG A 132 13.65 -2.18 17.96
N ALA A 133 13.91 -0.99 17.43
CA ALA A 133 13.73 -0.69 16.00
C ALA A 133 14.49 -1.68 15.11
N LEU A 134 15.79 -1.88 15.32
CA LEU A 134 16.59 -2.81 14.49
C LEU A 134 16.10 -4.26 14.58
N ALA A 135 15.74 -4.73 15.78
CA ALA A 135 15.22 -6.08 15.96
C ALA A 135 13.85 -6.24 15.26
N GLN A 136 12.96 -5.27 15.44
CA GLN A 136 11.65 -5.26 14.79
C GLN A 136 11.77 -5.28 13.26
N ARG A 137 12.72 -4.53 12.69
CA ARG A 137 12.97 -4.56 11.24
C ARG A 137 13.34 -5.94 10.74
N ARG A 138 14.23 -6.62 11.48
CA ARG A 138 14.65 -7.99 11.15
C ARG A 138 13.50 -8.99 11.32
N ASP A 139 12.70 -8.85 12.36
CA ASP A 139 11.58 -9.75 12.65
C ASP A 139 10.49 -9.64 11.57
N VAL A 140 10.13 -8.40 11.18
CA VAL A 140 9.16 -8.15 10.10
C VAL A 140 9.69 -8.66 8.75
N ALA A 141 10.96 -8.37 8.43
CA ALA A 141 11.58 -8.83 7.20
C ALA A 141 11.62 -10.36 7.11
N LYS A 142 12.03 -11.02 8.19
CA LYS A 142 12.03 -12.49 8.29
C LYS A 142 10.63 -13.07 8.11
N ALA A 143 9.62 -12.47 8.73
CA ALA A 143 8.24 -12.94 8.60
C ALA A 143 7.70 -12.83 7.16
N LEU A 144 8.20 -11.87 6.39
CA LEU A 144 7.86 -11.66 4.98
C LEU A 144 8.78 -12.40 4.01
N ASN A 145 9.82 -13.08 4.51
CA ASN A 145 10.90 -13.63 3.69
C ASN A 145 11.56 -12.58 2.76
N LEU A 146 11.79 -11.39 3.31
CA LEU A 146 12.44 -10.25 2.64
C LEU A 146 13.69 -9.82 3.41
N LEU A 147 14.53 -8.98 2.80
CA LEU A 147 15.57 -8.26 3.52
C LEU A 147 14.98 -7.00 4.17
N PRO A 148 15.52 -6.53 5.31
CA PRO A 148 15.05 -5.30 5.96
C PRO A 148 15.05 -4.05 5.07
N GLU A 149 16.01 -3.96 4.15
CA GLU A 149 16.16 -2.91 3.13
C GLU A 149 15.09 -2.97 2.02
N ASP A 150 14.51 -4.14 1.77
CA ASP A 150 13.43 -4.35 0.81
C ASP A 150 12.05 -3.92 1.36
N ILE A 151 12.03 -3.30 2.55
CA ILE A 151 10.82 -2.78 3.18
C ILE A 151 10.96 -1.27 3.39
N ALA A 152 9.99 -0.50 2.91
CA ALA A 152 9.92 0.93 3.20
C ALA A 152 9.36 1.15 4.62
N TRP A 153 10.17 1.68 5.52
CA TRP A 153 9.76 2.02 6.90
C TRP A 153 9.32 3.46 6.98
N VAL A 154 8.04 3.70 7.28
CA VAL A 154 7.46 5.05 7.23
C VAL A 154 6.62 5.41 8.45
N SER A 155 6.61 6.70 8.76
CA SER A 155 5.66 7.31 9.70
C SER A 155 5.03 8.54 9.05
N SER A 156 3.73 8.47 8.76
CA SER A 156 2.97 9.63 8.27
C SER A 156 2.94 10.76 9.28
N ASP A 157 2.85 10.43 10.57
CA ASP A 157 2.74 11.41 11.67
C ASP A 157 4.05 12.15 11.91
N LYS A 158 5.20 11.48 11.71
CA LYS A 158 6.54 12.04 11.91
C LYS A 158 7.25 12.43 10.60
N GLY A 159 6.65 12.14 9.45
CA GLY A 159 7.26 12.35 8.13
C GLY A 159 8.44 11.42 7.80
N LEU A 160 8.72 10.41 8.63
CA LEU A 160 9.85 9.50 8.46
C LEU A 160 9.66 8.64 7.20
N GLY A 161 10.68 8.55 6.35
CA GLY A 161 10.67 7.74 5.12
C GLY A 161 9.70 8.21 4.02
N ILE A 162 8.86 9.23 4.29
CA ILE A 162 7.84 9.69 3.35
C ILE A 162 8.46 10.31 2.09
N GLN A 163 9.57 11.03 2.21
CA GLN A 163 10.25 11.64 1.06
C GLN A 163 10.87 10.58 0.14
N ASP A 164 11.46 9.53 0.72
CA ASP A 164 12.05 8.43 -0.05
C ASP A 164 10.97 7.65 -0.79
N LEU A 165 9.90 7.26 -0.08
CA LEU A 165 8.76 6.58 -0.69
C LEU A 165 8.09 7.45 -1.76
N ARG A 166 8.01 8.77 -1.55
CA ARG A 166 7.49 9.69 -2.57
C ARG A 166 8.34 9.67 -3.84
N ARG A 167 9.67 9.72 -3.70
CA ARG A 167 10.58 9.66 -4.86
C ARG A 167 10.45 8.33 -5.60
N GLU A 168 10.32 7.23 -4.87
CA GLU A 168 10.07 5.90 -5.43
C GLU A 168 8.77 5.89 -6.25
N VAL A 169 7.66 6.36 -5.67
CA VAL A 169 6.36 6.47 -6.35
C VAL A 169 6.44 7.38 -7.58
N ALA A 170 7.08 8.55 -7.48
CA ALA A 170 7.21 9.49 -8.60
C ALA A 170 8.02 8.87 -9.75
N GLY A 171 9.10 8.17 -9.44
CA GLY A 171 9.90 7.45 -10.44
C GLY A 171 9.11 6.36 -11.17
N LEU A 172 8.31 5.58 -10.46
CA LEU A 172 7.42 4.57 -11.06
C LEU A 172 6.34 5.19 -11.95
N LEU A 173 5.89 6.39 -11.62
CA LEU A 173 4.91 7.15 -12.39
C LEU A 173 5.53 8.04 -13.47
N GLU A 174 6.86 8.08 -13.59
CA GLU A 174 7.57 8.93 -14.56
C GLU A 174 7.23 10.43 -14.40
N LEU A 175 7.16 10.92 -13.15
CA LEU A 175 6.84 12.30 -12.74
C LEU A 175 8.04 13.12 -12.28
#